data_AF-W1F664-F1
#
_entry.id   AF-W1F664-F1
#
_cell.length_a   1.000
_cell.length_b   1.000
_cell.length_c   1.000
_cell.angle_alpha   90.00
_cell.angle_beta   90.00
_cell.angle_gamma   90.00
#
_symmetry.space_group_name_H-M   'P 1'
#
loop_
_entity.id
_entity.type
_entity.pdbx_description
1 polymer ?
#
loop_
_entity_poly.entity_id
_entity_poly.type
_entity_poly.pdbx_seq_one_letter_code
_entity_poly.pdbx_strand_id
1 'polypeptide(L)' 'MGIKDGTLRNRLYSLSKMGIIASCGGNEYQANPNLFARGEWKKIIEQRREFEMRIKYSPNGETIITTEEIK' A
#
# COMPACT_ATOMS: atom_id res chain seq x y z
N MET A 1 -7.16 11.56 -23.07
CA MET A 1 -8.01 11.81 -21.88
C MET A 1 -8.20 13.29 -21.53
N GLY A 2 -7.65 14.27 -22.26
CA GLY A 2 -8.00 15.70 -22.08
C GLY A 2 -7.64 16.35 -20.74
N ILE A 3 -6.98 15.63 -19.83
CA ILE A 3 -6.64 16.07 -18.48
C ILE A 3 -5.13 16.24 -18.41
N LYS A 4 -4.66 17.34 -17.81
CA LYS A 4 -3.24 17.59 -17.56
C LYS A 4 -2.71 16.59 -16.52
N ASP A 5 -1.47 16.14 -16.70
CA ASP A 5 -0.82 15.18 -15.79
C ASP A 5 -0.85 15.65 -14.32
N GLY A 6 -0.55 16.93 -14.06
CA GLY A 6 -0.65 17.50 -12.71
C GLY A 6 -2.07 17.43 -12.12
N THR A 7 -3.11 17.64 -12.93
CA THR A 7 -4.50 17.50 -12.49
C THR A 7 -4.84 16.05 -12.18
N LEU A 8 -4.33 15.10 -12.96
CA LEU A 8 -4.51 13.67 -12.70
C LEU A 8 -3.84 13.27 -11.38
N ARG A 9 -2.58 13.68 -11.16
CA ARG A 9 -1.86 13.39 -9.91
C ARG A 9 -2.56 13.97 -8.69
N ASN A 10 -3.07 15.20 -8.78
CA ASN A 10 -3.83 15.81 -7.69
C ASN A 10 -5.10 15.00 -7.35
N ARG A 11 -5.80 14.50 -8.36
CA ARG A 11 -6.98 13.64 -8.16
C ARG A 11 -6.60 12.29 -7.54
N LEU A 12 -5.54 11.66 -8.03
CA LEU A 12 -5.02 10.40 -7.45
C LEU A 12 -4.62 10.59 -5.99
N TYR A 13 -3.98 11.72 -5.66
CA TYR A 13 -3.64 12.07 -4.29
C TYR A 13 -4.88 12.21 -3.41
N SER A 14 -5.93 12.89 -3.89
CA SER A 14 -7.20 12.99 -3.15
C SER A 14 -7.84 11.62 -2.91
N LEU A 15 -7.89 10.75 -3.93
CA LEU A 15 -8.42 9.39 -3.80
C LEU A 15 -7.61 8.54 -2.82
N SER A 16 -6.29 8.71 -2.82
CA SER A 16 -5.38 8.06 -1.87
C SER A 16 -5.65 8.53 -0.44
N LYS A 17 -5.76 9.85 -0.23
CA LYS A 17 -6.08 10.44 1.08
C LYS A 17 -7.44 10.00 1.63
N MET A 18 -8.42 9.80 0.74
CA MET A 18 -9.74 9.27 1.11
C MET A 18 -9.72 7.75 1.38
N GLY A 19 -8.59 7.08 1.18
CA GLY A 19 -8.47 5.64 1.34
C GLY A 19 -9.23 4.86 0.28
N ILE A 20 -9.52 5.45 -0.89
CA ILE A 20 -10.21 4.77 -2.00
C ILE A 20 -9.22 3.93 -2.81
N ILE A 21 -7.99 4.41 -2.92
CA ILE A 21 -6.86 3.71 -3.52
C ILE A 21 -5.64 3.85 -2.59
N ALA A 22 -4.64 2.99 -2.74
CA ALA A 22 -3.37 3.07 -2.03
C ALA A 22 -2.23 2.98 -3.03
N SER A 23 -1.18 3.79 -2.86
CA SER A 23 0.01 3.73 -3.71
C SER A 23 0.83 2.48 -3.37
N CYS A 24 1.18 1.69 -4.39
CA CYS A 24 2.05 0.51 -4.26
C CYS A 24 3.50 0.80 -4.68
N GLY A 25 3.79 2.03 -5.11
CA GLY A 25 5.08 2.41 -5.69
C GLY A 25 5.03 2.45 -7.22
N GLY A 26 6.04 3.03 -7.87
CA GLY A 26 6.15 2.98 -9.34
C GLY A 26 5.01 3.66 -10.14
N ASN A 27 4.23 4.57 -9.52
CA ASN A 27 2.97 5.11 -10.06
C ASN A 27 1.81 4.08 -10.17
N GLU A 28 1.93 2.96 -9.47
CA GLU A 28 0.89 1.95 -9.37
C GLU A 28 0.03 2.20 -8.13
N TYR A 29 -1.27 1.98 -8.28
CA TYR A 29 -2.26 2.16 -7.22
C TYR A 29 -3.16 0.93 -7.13
N GLN A 30 -3.37 0.46 -5.91
CA GLN A 30 -4.31 -0.61 -5.60
C GLN A 30 -5.63 -0.02 -5.09
N ALA A 31 -6.76 -0.50 -5.60
CA ALA A 31 -8.07 -0.09 -5.12
C ALA A 31 -8.34 -0.60 -3.70
N ASN A 32 -9.06 0.17 -2.88
CA ASN A 32 -9.44 -0.24 -1.53
C ASN A 32 -10.38 -1.45 -1.61
N PRO A 33 -9.96 -2.61 -1.10
CA PRO A 33 -10.76 -3.80 -1.17
C PRO A 33 -12.12 -3.68 -0.47
N ASN A 34 -12.21 -2.88 0.60
CA ASN A 34 -13.47 -2.66 1.32
C ASN A 34 -14.54 -1.97 0.46
N LEU A 35 -14.12 -1.18 -0.53
CA LEU A 35 -15.02 -0.42 -1.40
C LEU A 35 -15.32 -1.17 -2.70
N PHE A 36 -14.35 -1.94 -3.21
CA PHE A 36 -14.42 -2.52 -4.55
C PHE A 36 -14.47 -4.05 -4.59
N ALA A 37 -14.18 -4.75 -3.48
CA ALA A 37 -14.19 -6.21 -3.43
C ALA A 37 -15.29 -6.71 -2.46
N ARG A 38 -16.50 -6.94 -2.99
CA ARG A 38 -17.52 -7.70 -2.27
C ARG A 38 -17.13 -9.19 -2.26
N GLY A 39 -16.46 -9.66 -1.19
CA GLY A 39 -16.24 -11.08 -0.92
C GLY A 39 -14.77 -11.54 -0.84
N GLU A 40 -13.81 -10.78 -1.38
CA GLU A 40 -12.38 -11.18 -1.43
C GLU A 40 -11.55 -10.63 -0.25
N TRP A 41 -12.21 -10.12 0.80
CA TRP A 41 -11.58 -9.52 1.97
C TRP A 41 -10.61 -10.48 2.68
N LYS A 42 -10.97 -11.77 2.73
CA LYS A 42 -10.16 -12.81 3.36
C LYS A 42 -8.80 -12.98 2.66
N LYS A 43 -8.79 -13.00 1.33
CA LYS A 43 -7.55 -13.14 0.54
C LYS A 43 -6.61 -11.94 0.68
N ILE A 44 -7.15 -10.74 0.81
CA ILE A 44 -6.33 -9.53 0.90
C ILE A 44 -5.81 -9.31 2.32
N ILE A 45 -6.57 -9.69 3.35
CA ILE A 45 -6.03 -9.81 4.71
C ILE A 45 -4.95 -10.89 4.79
N GLU A 46 -5.15 -12.04 4.15
CA GLU A 46 -4.12 -13.09 4.05
C GLU A 46 -2.84 -12.54 3.41
N GLN A 47 -2.92 -11.89 2.24
CA GLN A 47 -1.76 -11.27 1.58
C GLN A 47 -1.06 -10.22 2.46
N ARG A 48 -1.81 -9.45 3.26
CA ARG A 48 -1.23 -8.45 4.18
C ARG A 48 -0.68 -9.05 5.46
N ARG A 49 -1.16 -10.22 5.88
CA ARG A 49 -0.65 -10.95 7.06
C ARG A 49 0.57 -11.80 6.72
N GLU A 50 0.66 -12.30 5.50
CA GLU A 50 1.76 -13.12 5.01
C GLU A 50 3.11 -12.37 5.05
N PHE A 51 3.07 -11.04 5.06
CA PHE A 51 4.27 -10.19 5.05
C PHE A 51 4.21 -9.09 6.12
N GLU A 52 5.00 -9.24 7.18
CA GLU A 52 5.27 -8.17 8.15
C GLU A 52 6.74 -7.73 8.02
N MET A 53 6.98 -6.53 7.47
CA MET A 53 8.33 -5.97 7.41
C MET A 53 8.64 -5.21 8.71
N ARG A 54 9.55 -5.74 9.53
CA ARG A 54 10.04 -5.08 10.75
C ARG A 54 11.43 -4.52 10.53
N ILE A 55 11.55 -3.21 10.61
CA ILE A 55 12.83 -2.52 10.56
C ILE A 55 13.27 -2.25 12.00
N LYS A 56 14.36 -2.88 12.43
CA LYS A 56 15.01 -2.60 13.72
C LYS A 56 16.31 -1.83 13.46
N TYR A 57 16.61 -0.85 14.30
CA TYR A 57 17.88 -0.13 14.24
C TYR A 57 18.77 -0.56 15.40
N SER A 58 20.06 -0.78 15.13
CA SER A 58 21.03 -0.98 16.21
C SER A 58 21.27 0.35 16.95
N PRO A 59 21.76 0.33 18.21
CA PRO A 59 22.10 1.54 18.95
C PRO A 59 23.14 2.44 18.23
N ASN A 60 23.92 1.87 17.31
CA ASN A 60 24.92 2.56 16.50
C ASN A 60 24.37 3.05 15.15
N GLY A 61 23.06 2.92 14.89
CA GLY A 61 22.40 3.42 13.69
C GLY A 61 22.45 2.48 12.47
N GLU A 62 22.95 1.26 12.62
CA GLU A 62 22.91 0.28 11.54
C GLU A 62 21.49 -0.28 11.37
N THR A 63 21.03 -0.37 10.12
CA THR A 63 19.69 -0.88 9.80
C THR A 63 19.71 -2.40 9.82
N ILE A 64 18.99 -3.00 10.77
CA ILE A 64 18.72 -4.45 10.82
C ILE A 64 17.34 -4.65 10.19
N ILE A 65 17.33 -5.02 8.91
CA ILE A 65 16.08 -5.38 8.21
C ILE A 65 15.76 -6.82 8.59
N THR A 66 14.64 -7.04 9.28
CA THR A 66 14.14 -8.39 9.56
C THR A 66 12.81 -8.55 8.83
N THR A 67 12.83 -9.30 7.74
CA THR A 67 11.62 -9.76 7.06
C THR A 67 11.25 -11.11 7.66
N GLU A 68 10.13 -11.18 8.38
CA GLU A 68 9.61 -12.43 8.95
C GLU A 68 8.37 -12.84 8.12
N GLU A 69 8.43 -14.01 7.48
CA GLU A 69 7.23 -14.66 6.92
C GLU A 69 6.45 -15.29 8.09
N ILE A 70 5.23 -14.84 8.32
CA ILE A 70 4.37 -15.40 9.38
C ILE A 70 3.71 -16.66 8.80
N LYS A 71 4.18 -17.84 9.22
CA LYS A 71 3.55 -19.15 8.94
C LYS A 71 2.24 -19.35 9.69
#